data_AF-X1SQ16-F1
#
_entry.id   AF-X1SQ16-F1
#
_cell.length_a   1.000
_cell.length_b   1.000
_cell.length_c   1.000
_cell.angle_alpha   90.00
_cell.angle_beta   90.00
_cell.angle_gamma   90.00
#
_symmetry.space_group_name_H-M   'P 1'
#
loop_
_entity.id
_entity.type
_entity.pdbx_description
1 polymer ?
#
loop_
_entity_poly.entity_id
_entity_poly.type
_entity_poly.pdbx_seq_one_letter_code
_entity_poly.pdbx_strand_id
1 'polypeptide(L)' 'AGVLMGMIEGAEERVKPSLSGVRSQLIALKKDIEKTVGVVKKILPNGMLEISDRDGNTIIRAPYSWEIEGN' A
#
# COMPACT_ATOMS: atom_id res chain seq x y z
N ALA A 1 -6.78 4.22 6.19
CA ALA A 1 -5.55 3.40 6.15
C ALA A 1 -4.27 4.24 6.12
N GLY A 2 -4.13 5.21 5.21
CA GLY A 2 -2.85 5.92 4.97
C GLY A 2 -2.17 6.56 6.18
N VAL A 3 -2.91 7.33 7.00
CA VAL A 3 -2.33 8.00 8.18
C VAL A 3 -1.80 6.99 9.20
N LEU A 4 -2.61 6.00 9.59
CA LEU A 4 -2.21 4.99 10.57
C LEU A 4 -1.07 4.11 10.05
N MET A 5 -1.08 3.79 8.75
CA MET A 5 0.02 3.06 8.11
C MET A 5 1.33 3.88 8.19
N GLY A 6 1.28 5.19 7.91
CA GLY A 6 2.42 6.09 8.03
C GLY A 6 2.96 6.21 9.46
N MET A 7 2.07 6.21 10.46
CA MET A 7 2.49 6.19 11.88
C MET A 7 3.22 4.90 12.25
N ILE A 8 2.77 3.75 11.72
CA ILE A 8 3.44 2.45 11.96
C ILE A 8 4.81 2.41 11.27
N GLU A 9 4.91 2.88 10.02
CA GLU A 9 6.17 2.90 9.27
C GLU A 9 7.18 3.89 9.88
N GLY A 10 6.71 4.99 10.46
CA GLY A 10 7.52 5.97 11.19
C GLY A 10 7.77 5.64 12.66
N ALA A 11 7.22 4.54 13.19
CA ALA A 11 7.48 4.12 14.56
C ALA A 11 8.93 3.64 14.74
N GLU A 12 9.43 3.66 15.97
CA GLU A 12 10.74 3.10 16.28
C GLU A 12 10.82 1.61 15.92
N GLU A 13 11.96 1.14 15.42
CA GLU A 13 12.15 -0.26 14.99
C GLU A 13 11.80 -1.28 16.07
N ARG A 14 12.07 -0.98 17.34
CA ARG A 14 11.71 -1.85 18.48
C ARG A 14 10.20 -2.03 18.67
N VAL A 15 9.39 -1.08 18.19
CA VAL A 15 7.93 -1.07 18.35
C VAL A 15 7.22 -1.74 17.17
N LYS A 16 7.79 -1.65 15.96
CA LYS A 16 7.19 -2.19 14.73
C LYS A 16 6.75 -3.66 14.83
N PRO A 17 7.49 -4.60 15.45
CA PRO A 17 7.05 -5.98 15.59
C PRO A 17 5.72 -6.12 16.34
N SER A 18 5.49 -5.29 17.37
CA SER A 18 4.26 -5.30 18.17
C SER A 18 3.04 -4.78 17.40
N LEU A 19 3.27 -4.02 16.32
CA LEU A 19 2.23 -3.46 15.46
C LEU A 19 2.00 -4.30 14.18
N SER A 20 2.71 -5.42 14.02
CA SER A 20 2.64 -6.27 12.83
C SER A 20 1.22 -6.76 12.51
N GLY A 21 0.43 -7.12 13.51
CA GLY A 21 -0.97 -7.52 13.34
C GLY A 21 -1.86 -6.40 12.78
N VAL A 22 -1.74 -5.19 13.34
CA VAL A 22 -2.48 -4.01 12.87
C VAL A 22 -2.04 -3.63 11.45
N ARG A 23 -0.74 -3.72 11.16
CA ARG A 23 -0.18 -3.52 9.81
C ARG A 23 -0.82 -4.49 8.80
N SER A 24 -0.88 -5.78 9.10
CA SER A 24 -1.50 -6.77 8.23
C SER A 24 -2.99 -6.51 7.98
N GLN A 25 -3.74 -6.11 9.01
CA GLN A 25 -5.15 -5.75 8.88
C GLN A 25 -5.34 -4.52 8.00
N LEU A 26 -4.50 -3.50 8.13
CA LEU A 26 -4.57 -2.29 7.30
C LEU A 26 -4.24 -2.57 5.84
N ILE A 27 -3.28 -3.45 5.57
CA ILE A 27 -2.94 -3.88 4.20
C ILE A 27 -4.13 -4.64 3.59
N ALA A 28 -4.70 -5.60 4.30
CA ALA A 28 -5.87 -6.36 3.84
C ALA A 28 -7.05 -5.43 3.53
N LEU A 29 -7.40 -4.54 4.47
CA LEU A 29 -8.47 -3.56 4.29
C LEU A 29 -8.23 -2.66 3.07
N LYS A 30 -6.99 -2.21 2.85
CA LYS A 30 -6.65 -1.38 1.70
C LYS A 30 -6.83 -2.14 0.39
N LYS A 31 -6.36 -3.39 0.31
CA LYS A 31 -6.52 -4.24 -0.88
C LYS A 31 -8.00 -4.46 -1.22
N ASP A 32 -8.82 -4.72 -0.21
CA ASP A 32 -10.27 -4.91 -0.40
C ASP A 32 -10.95 -3.64 -0.93
N ILE A 33 -10.65 -2.48 -0.33
CA ILE A 33 -11.19 -1.19 -0.79
C ILE A 33 -10.76 -0.92 -2.23
N GLU A 34 -9.47 -1.06 -2.54
CA GLU A 34 -8.91 -0.85 -3.88
C GLU A 34 -9.61 -1.74 -4.92
N LYS A 35 -9.84 -3.01 -4.60
CA LYS A 35 -10.62 -3.92 -5.45
C LYS A 35 -12.06 -3.44 -5.63
N THR A 36 -12.74 -3.03 -4.55
CA THR A 36 -14.13 -2.55 -4.60
C THR A 36 -14.28 -1.28 -5.45
N VAL A 37 -13.32 -0.36 -5.38
CA VAL A 37 -13.34 0.88 -6.17
C VAL A 37 -12.71 0.72 -7.56
N GLY A 38 -12.14 -0.45 -7.88
CA GLY A 38 -11.56 -0.76 -9.18
C GLY A 38 -10.22 -0.10 -9.44
N VAL A 39 -9.40 0.06 -8.41
CA VAL A 39 -8.01 0.48 -8.56
C VAL A 39 -7.19 -0.65 -9.18
N VAL A 40 -6.45 -0.32 -10.23
CA VAL A 40 -5.50 -1.21 -10.92
C VAL A 40 -4.09 -0.74 -10.59
N LYS A 41 -3.20 -1.70 -10.30
CA LYS A 41 -1.80 -1.42 -9.99
C LYS A 41 -0.88 -2.18 -10.94
N LYS A 42 0.17 -1.53 -11.41
CA LYS A 42 1.17 -2.11 -12.31
C LYS A 42 2.57 -1.66 -11.90
N ILE A 43 3.49 -2.60 -11.76
CA ILE A 43 4.91 -2.30 -11.62
C ILE A 43 5.46 -2.02 -13.02
N LEU A 44 6.03 -0.84 -13.20
CA LEU A 44 6.67 -0.40 -14.44
C LEU A 44 8.11 -0.94 -14.53
N PRO A 45 8.72 -1.01 -15.73
CA PRO A 45 10.09 -1.52 -15.89
C PRO A 45 11.16 -0.78 -15.08
N ASN A 46 10.92 0.48 -14.73
CA ASN A 46 11.80 1.28 -13.89
C ASN A 46 11.56 1.07 -12.37
N GLY A 47 10.75 0.08 -11.99
CA GLY A 47 10.43 -0.24 -10.60
C GLY A 47 9.39 0.67 -9.96
N MET A 48 8.83 1.64 -10.70
CA MET A 48 7.78 2.51 -10.20
C MET A 48 6.41 1.80 -10.19
N LEU A 49 5.54 2.22 -9.30
CA LEU A 49 4.17 1.75 -9.20
C LEU A 49 3.24 2.74 -9.91
N GLU A 50 2.61 2.29 -10.99
CA GLU A 50 1.49 2.94 -11.65
C GLU A 50 0.20 2.49 -10.98
N ILE A 51 -0.65 3.44 -10.59
CA ILE A 51 -1.94 3.20 -9.95
C ILE A 51 -2.99 3.98 -10.73
N SER A 52 -3.99 3.28 -11.25
CA SER A 52 -5.09 3.87 -12.00
C SER A 52 -6.43 3.53 -11.35
N ASP A 53 -7.37 4.47 -11.37
CA ASP A 53 -8.76 4.24 -10.96
C ASP A 53 -9.69 4.01 -12.17
N ARG A 54 -10.98 3.78 -11.89
CA ARG A 54 -12.01 3.56 -12.93
C ARG A 54 -12.27 4.78 -13.81
N ASP A 55 -11.98 5.97 -13.30
CA ASP A 55 -12.21 7.23 -14.01
C ASP A 55 -11.01 7.58 -14.92
N GLY A 56 -9.97 6.74 -14.92
CA GLY A 56 -8.76 6.92 -15.71
C GLY A 56 -7.73 7.83 -15.05
N ASN A 57 -7.95 8.29 -13.82
CA ASN A 57 -6.93 9.04 -13.09
C ASN A 57 -5.76 8.12 -12.78
N THR A 58 -4.56 8.59 -13.05
CA THR A 58 -3.34 7.80 -12.87
C THR A 58 -2.32 8.57 -12.04
N ILE A 59 -1.72 7.88 -11.08
CA ILE A 59 -0.56 8.35 -10.32
C ILE A 59 0.60 7.37 -10.49
N ILE A 60 1.81 7.91 -10.54
CA ILE A 60 3.05 7.13 -10.62
C ILE A 60 3.94 7.53 -9.44
N ARG A 61 4.35 6.55 -8.64
CA ARG A 61 5.23 6.79 -7.49
C ARG A 61 6.09 5.56 -7.18
N ALA A 62 7.07 5.72 -6.29
CA ALA A 62 7.77 4.57 -5.74
C ALA A 62 6.79 3.65 -4.98
N PRO A 63 6.90 2.32 -5.12
CA PRO A 63 6.11 1.39 -4.32
C PRO A 63 6.49 1.51 -2.84
N TYR A 64 5.52 1.32 -1.94
CA TYR A 64 5.87 1.02 -0.55
C TYR A 64 6.38 -0.41 -0.44
N SER A 65 7.23 -0.71 0.55
CA SER A 65 7.83 -2.05 0.70
C SER A 65 6.80 -3.18 0.73
N TRP A 66 5.63 -2.94 1.32
CA TRP A 66 4.53 -3.92 1.40
C TRP A 66 3.67 -4.04 0.12
N GLU A 67 3.82 -3.14 -0.85
CA GLU A 67 3.12 -3.24 -2.15
C GLU A 67 3.86 -4.16 -3.13
N ILE A 68 5.13 -4.46 -2.82
CA ILE A 68 5.98 -5.38 -3.59
C ILE A 68 5.88 -6.80 -2.99
N GLU A 69 5.70 -6.91 -1.67
CA GLU A 69 5.47 -8.17 -0.97
C GLU A 69 4.03 -8.69 -1.23
N GLY A 70 3.88 -9.54 -2.25
CA GLY A 70 2.64 -10.28 -2.49
C GLY A 70 1.71 -9.65 -3.53
N ASN A 71 2.29 -9.17 -4.62
CA ASN A 71 1.61 -9.09 -5.93
C ASN A 71 2.05 -10.25 -6.82
#